data_AF-A0A7S3W2G9-F1
#
_entry.id   AF-A0A7S3W2G9-F1
#
_cell.length_a   1.000
_cell.length_b   1.000
_cell.length_c   1.000
_cell.angle_alpha   90.00
_cell.angle_beta   90.00
_cell.angle_gamma   90.00
#
_symmetry.space_group_name_H-M   'P 1'
#
loop_
_entity.id
_entity.type
_entity.pdbx_description
1 polymer ?
#
loop_
_entity_poly.entity_id
_entity_poly.type
_entity_poly.pdbx_seq_one_letter_code
_entity_poly.pdbx_strand_id
1 'polypeptide(L)'
;MAWVQVRYSQGLTLLFNSDCKVASFCDALRDRCGYTDLSEAIDLLNADGGLAGLGAVAEGEATSRRASELLKGRGVYTLCKLVVAEDGSTEAESLWEEPEPEHPDHEAEDQG
;
A
#
# COMPACT_ATOMS: atom_id res chain seq x y z
N MET A 1 1.88 13.77 -15.39
CA MET A 1 2.10 12.44 -14.79
C MET A 1 2.00 12.57 -13.28
N ALA A 2 1.07 11.86 -12.67
CA ALA A 2 0.90 11.82 -11.22
C ALA A 2 1.65 10.60 -10.68
N TRP A 3 2.53 10.81 -9.72
CA TRP A 3 3.27 9.75 -9.03
C TRP A 3 2.82 9.70 -7.58
N VAL A 4 2.78 8.52 -7.00
CA VAL A 4 2.47 8.29 -5.58
C VAL A 4 3.55 7.43 -4.95
N GLN A 5 3.71 7.61 -3.64
CA GLN A 5 4.60 6.81 -2.82
C GLN A 5 3.79 5.76 -2.08
N VAL A 6 4.22 4.50 -2.15
CA VAL A 6 3.54 3.37 -1.49
C VAL A 6 4.50 2.72 -0.51
N ARG A 7 4.08 2.64 0.76
CA ARG A 7 4.73 1.94 1.86
C ARG A 7 4.23 0.50 1.91
N TYR A 8 5.14 -0.45 2.07
CA TYR A 8 4.86 -1.88 2.12
C TYR A 8 6.00 -2.61 2.85
N SER A 9 5.76 -3.83 3.32
CA SER A 9 6.70 -4.63 4.10
C SER A 9 7.32 -3.84 5.27
N GLN A 10 8.48 -4.26 5.76
CA GLN A 10 9.19 -3.59 6.85
C GLN A 10 9.91 -2.34 6.34
N GLY A 11 9.30 -1.17 6.54
CA GLY A 11 9.91 0.14 6.21
C GLY A 11 10.12 0.42 4.71
N LEU A 12 9.76 -0.48 3.80
CA LEU A 12 10.01 -0.30 2.38
C LEU A 12 9.05 0.70 1.75
N THR A 13 9.53 1.36 0.69
CA THR A 13 8.79 2.37 -0.04
C THR A 13 9.13 2.30 -1.53
N LEU A 14 8.11 2.38 -2.39
CA LEU A 14 8.26 2.47 -3.84
C LEU A 14 7.41 3.58 -4.45
N LEU A 15 7.87 4.11 -5.59
CA LEU A 15 7.13 5.07 -6.41
C LEU A 15 6.37 4.37 -7.54
N PHE A 16 5.11 4.76 -7.71
CA PHE A 16 4.23 4.27 -8.77
C PHE A 16 3.64 5.42 -9.56
N ASN A 17 3.56 5.24 -10.89
CA ASN A 17 2.87 6.17 -11.78
C ASN A 17 1.37 5.89 -11.72
N SER A 18 0.58 6.80 -11.19
CA SER A 18 -0.88 6.67 -11.13
C SER A 18 -1.58 7.09 -12.42
N ASP A 19 -0.84 7.56 -13.43
CA ASP A 19 -1.37 7.88 -14.76
C ASP A 19 -1.53 6.63 -15.65
N CYS A 20 -2.12 5.58 -15.09
CA CYS A 20 -2.44 4.31 -15.73
C CYS A 20 -3.80 3.79 -15.26
N LYS A 21 -4.30 2.72 -15.89
CA LYS A 21 -5.55 2.07 -15.47
C LYS A 21 -5.39 1.47 -14.07
N VAL A 22 -6.45 1.48 -13.27
CA VAL A 22 -6.47 0.89 -11.92
C VAL A 22 -6.00 -0.56 -11.94
N ALA A 23 -6.48 -1.39 -12.88
CA ALA A 23 -6.06 -2.79 -12.99
C ALA A 23 -4.53 -2.92 -13.16
N SER A 24 -3.94 -2.17 -14.11
CA SER A 24 -2.49 -2.19 -14.33
C SER A 24 -1.70 -1.64 -13.15
N PHE A 25 -2.27 -0.70 -12.40
CA PHE A 25 -1.67 -0.18 -11.18
C PHE A 25 -1.66 -1.24 -10.07
N CYS A 26 -2.76 -1.97 -9.87
CA CYS A 26 -2.87 -3.06 -8.92
C CYS A 26 -1.95 -4.24 -9.28
N ASP A 27 -1.85 -4.60 -10.56
CA ASP A 27 -0.92 -5.62 -11.03
C ASP A 27 0.53 -5.22 -10.72
N ALA A 28 0.91 -3.97 -11.00
CA ALA A 28 2.24 -3.46 -10.68
C ALA A 28 2.50 -3.41 -9.18
N LEU A 29 1.50 -3.11 -8.35
CA LEU A 29 1.62 -3.17 -6.88
C LEU A 29 1.93 -4.59 -6.43
N ARG A 30 1.16 -5.59 -6.89
CA ARG A 30 1.37 -6.99 -6.51
C ARG A 30 2.75 -7.49 -6.95
N ASP A 31 3.11 -7.25 -8.21
CA ASP A 31 4.39 -7.68 -8.77
C ASP A 31 5.58 -7.03 -8.05
N ARG A 32 5.60 -5.69 -7.98
CA ARG A 32 6.77 -4.96 -7.47
C ARG A 32 6.92 -4.99 -5.96
N CYS A 33 5.83 -5.22 -5.22
CA CYS A 33 5.86 -5.34 -3.76
C CYS A 33 5.93 -6.79 -3.28
N GLY A 34 5.92 -7.78 -4.18
CA GLY A 34 6.08 -9.20 -3.83
C GLY A 34 4.82 -9.89 -3.30
N TYR A 35 3.63 -9.44 -3.72
CA TYR A 35 2.32 -9.96 -3.32
C TYR A 35 1.53 -10.56 -4.51
N THR A 36 2.22 -11.18 -5.47
CA THR A 36 1.59 -11.84 -6.63
C THR A 36 0.75 -13.05 -6.23
N ASP A 37 1.15 -13.73 -5.16
CA ASP A 37 0.49 -14.95 -4.66
C ASP A 37 -0.61 -14.63 -3.62
N LEU A 38 -0.85 -13.34 -3.33
CA LEU A 38 -1.87 -12.90 -2.40
C LEU A 38 -3.26 -13.10 -3.02
N SER A 39 -4.08 -13.92 -2.36
CA SER A 39 -5.44 -14.23 -2.83
C SER A 39 -6.43 -13.08 -2.61
N GLU A 40 -6.15 -12.27 -1.61
CA GLU A 40 -6.95 -11.13 -1.17
C GLU A 40 -6.84 -9.97 -2.17
N ALA A 41 -7.91 -9.19 -2.28
CA ALA A 41 -7.87 -7.91 -2.97
C ALA A 41 -6.91 -6.97 -2.23
N ILE A 42 -6.25 -6.08 -2.98
CA ILE A 42 -5.37 -5.06 -2.40
C ILE A 42 -5.97 -3.67 -2.56
N ASP A 43 -5.65 -2.80 -1.61
CA ASP A 43 -5.97 -1.38 -1.68
C ASP A 43 -4.85 -0.55 -1.07
N LEU A 44 -5.04 0.77 -1.05
CA LEU A 44 -4.14 1.74 -0.45
C LEU A 44 -4.86 2.51 0.65
N LEU A 45 -4.27 2.52 1.84
CA LEU A 45 -4.66 3.41 2.93
C LEU A 45 -3.99 4.77 2.74
N ASN A 46 -4.78 5.83 2.81
CA ASN A 46 -4.28 7.20 2.86
C ASN A 46 -3.83 7.59 4.29
N ALA A 47 -3.24 8.76 4.45
CA ALA A 47 -2.76 9.25 5.74
C ALA A 47 -3.87 9.46 6.80
N ASP A 48 -5.12 9.59 6.37
CA ASP A 48 -6.29 9.76 7.24
C ASP A 48 -6.94 8.41 7.61
N GLY A 49 -6.34 7.28 7.19
CA GLY A 49 -6.87 5.93 7.42
C GLY A 49 -7.98 5.51 6.45
N GLY A 50 -8.31 6.33 5.45
CA GLY A 50 -9.30 6.01 4.43
C GLY A 50 -8.73 5.16 3.29
N LEU A 51 -9.53 4.23 2.78
CA LEU A 51 -9.19 3.43 1.60
C LEU A 51 -9.33 4.23 0.31
N ALA A 52 -8.44 3.98 -0.64
CA ALA A 52 -8.47 4.60 -1.97
C ALA A 52 -9.53 3.98 -2.90
N GLY A 53 -10.00 2.76 -2.59
CA GLY A 53 -11.04 2.07 -3.37
C GLY A 53 -10.50 1.39 -4.62
N LEU A 54 -9.21 1.01 -4.64
CA LEU A 54 -8.60 0.37 -5.81
C LEU A 54 -9.13 -1.05 -6.02
N GLY A 55 -9.27 -1.84 -4.95
CA GLY A 55 -9.73 -3.23 -5.01
C GLY A 55 -11.13 -3.35 -5.61
N ALA A 56 -12.07 -2.55 -5.11
CA ALA A 56 -13.45 -2.53 -5.62
C ALA A 56 -13.54 -2.12 -7.11
N VAL A 57 -12.66 -1.21 -7.55
CA VAL A 57 -12.64 -0.73 -8.94
C VAL A 57 -11.97 -1.73 -9.88
N ALA A 58 -10.97 -2.48 -9.40
CA ALA A 58 -10.30 -3.52 -10.17
C ALA A 58 -11.20 -4.75 -10.46
N GLU A 59 -12.19 -5.03 -9.60
CA GLU A 59 -13.09 -6.18 -9.75
C GLU A 59 -14.40 -5.88 -10.50
N GLY A 60 -14.77 -4.60 -10.65
CA GLY A 60 -16.03 -4.19 -11.26
C GLY A 60 -15.93 -3.70 -12.72
N GLU A 61 -17.06 -3.24 -13.29
CA GLU A 61 -17.13 -2.63 -14.64
C GLU A 61 -16.31 -1.34 -14.78
N ALA A 62 -15.81 -0.78 -13.67
CA ALA A 62 -15.02 0.44 -13.61
C ALA A 62 -13.50 0.24 -13.79
N THR A 63 -13.06 -0.95 -14.21
CA THR A 63 -11.63 -1.27 -14.48
C THR A 63 -10.93 -0.33 -15.48
N SER A 64 -11.70 0.45 -16.26
CA SER A 64 -11.19 1.45 -17.19
C SER A 64 -10.75 2.77 -16.54
N ARG A 65 -11.09 3.02 -15.27
CA ARG A 65 -10.71 4.24 -14.54
C ARG A 65 -9.21 4.34 -14.38
N ARG A 66 -8.70 5.58 -14.31
CA ARG A 66 -7.31 5.84 -14.01
C ARG A 66 -7.07 5.85 -12.50
N ALA A 67 -5.94 5.30 -12.06
CA ALA A 67 -5.56 5.34 -10.65
C ALA A 67 -5.41 6.77 -10.12
N SER A 68 -5.02 7.73 -10.98
CA SER A 68 -4.94 9.15 -10.65
C SER A 68 -6.29 9.82 -10.35
N GLU A 69 -7.42 9.19 -10.68
CA GLU A 69 -8.75 9.67 -10.27
C GLU A 69 -9.06 9.37 -8.80
N LEU A 70 -8.41 8.35 -8.24
CA LEU A 70 -8.59 7.87 -6.87
C LEU A 70 -7.46 8.33 -5.95
N LEU A 71 -6.26 8.48 -6.52
CA LEU A 71 -5.05 8.80 -5.80
C LEU A 71 -4.63 10.25 -6.01
N LYS A 72 -4.38 10.94 -4.90
CA LYS A 72 -3.81 12.29 -4.88
C LYS A 72 -2.34 12.21 -5.30
N GLY A 73 -1.97 12.97 -6.33
CA GLY A 73 -0.59 13.08 -6.77
C GLY A 73 0.34 13.52 -5.64
N ARG A 74 1.52 12.90 -5.58
CA ARG A 74 2.51 13.03 -4.48
C ARG A 74 2.01 12.57 -3.11
N GLY A 75 0.87 11.86 -3.07
CA GLY A 75 0.37 11.23 -1.86
C GLY A 75 1.28 10.08 -1.42
N VAL A 76 1.32 9.87 -0.11
CA VAL A 76 1.94 8.71 0.53
C VAL A 76 0.81 7.80 0.99
N TYR A 77 0.91 6.54 0.61
CA TYR A 77 -0.10 5.53 0.87
C TYR A 77 0.55 4.30 1.49
N THR A 78 -0.23 3.53 2.24
CA THR A 78 0.18 2.24 2.79
C THR A 78 -0.57 1.14 2.06
N LEU A 79 0.17 0.15 1.55
CA LEU A 79 -0.42 -1.03 0.94
C LEU A 79 -1.14 -1.86 2.00
N CYS A 80 -2.38 -2.26 1.70
CA CYS A 80 -3.15 -3.16 2.55
C CYS A 80 -3.77 -4.28 1.71
N LYS A 81 -4.13 -5.37 2.40
CA LYS A 81 -5.02 -6.39 1.88
C LYS A 81 -6.43 -6.19 2.45
N LEU A 82 -7.42 -6.55 1.66
CA LEU A 82 -8.82 -6.51 2.05
C LEU A 82 -9.25 -7.92 2.47
N VAL A 83 -9.54 -8.08 3.75
CA VAL A 83 -9.98 -9.35 4.34
C VAL A 83 -11.49 -9.29 4.55
N VAL A 84 -12.20 -10.33 4.12
CA VAL A 84 -13.63 -10.46 4.38
C VAL A 84 -13.81 -11.17 5.72
N ALA A 85 -14.39 -10.48 6.70
CA ALA A 85 -14.69 -11.04 8.01
C ALA A 85 -15.90 -11.98 7.96
N GLU A 86 -16.11 -12.76 9.02
CA GLU A 86 -17.21 -13.73 9.11
C GLU A 86 -18.61 -13.09 9.02
N ASP A 87 -18.72 -11.81 9.41
CA ASP A 87 -19.96 -11.04 9.32
C ASP A 87 -20.22 -10.43 7.93
N GLY A 88 -19.32 -10.69 6.97
CA GLY A 88 -19.36 -10.16 5.61
C GLY A 88 -18.84 -8.73 5.46
N SER A 89 -18.33 -8.11 6.53
CA SER A 89 -17.63 -6.83 6.43
C SER A 89 -16.25 -7.01 5.80
N THR A 90 -15.73 -5.93 5.21
CA THR A 90 -14.38 -5.91 4.65
C THR A 90 -13.49 -5.05 5.53
N GLU A 91 -12.42 -5.66 6.03
CA GLU A 91 -11.40 -5.00 6.85
C GLU A 91 -10.12 -4.82 6.05
N ALA A 92 -9.40 -3.73 6.34
CA ALA A 92 -8.12 -3.44 5.71
C ALA A 92 -6.98 -3.79 6.67
N GLU A 93 -6.15 -4.76 6.29
CA GLU A 93 -4.96 -5.15 7.05
C GLU A 93 -3.72 -4.54 6.39
N SER A 94 -2.99 -3.68 7.12
CA SER A 94 -1.75 -3.06 6.64
C SER A 94 -0.72 -4.14 6.30
N LEU A 95 -0.16 -4.05 5.10
CA LEU A 95 1.00 -4.84 4.68
C LEU A 95 2.31 -4.09 4.91
N TRP A 96 2.28 -2.99 5.66
CA TRP A 96 3.46 -2.23 6.08
C TRP A 96 3.65 -2.31 7.59
N GLU A 97 4.91 -2.49 7.98
CA GLU A 97 5.38 -2.47 9.36
C GLU A 97 6.40 -1.33 9.50
N GLU A 98 6.27 -0.56 10.58
CA GLU A 98 7.25 0.48 10.90
C GLU A 98 8.61 -0.19 11.15
N PRO A 99 9.71 0.31 10.54
CA PRO A 99 11.03 -0.25 10.83
C PRO A 99 11.34 -0.07 12.31
N GLU A 100 11.85 -1.13 12.94
CA GLU A 100 12.30 -1.04 14.32
C GLU A 100 13.34 0.08 14.44
N PRO A 101 13.23 0.95 15.46
CA PRO A 101 14.24 1.97 15.67
C PRO A 101 15.58 1.28 15.89
N GLU A 102 16.58 1.63 15.09
CA GLU A 102 17.97 1.21 15.32
C GLU A 102 18.35 1.70 16.72
N HIS A 103 18.35 0.82 17.72
CA HIS A 103 18.90 1.14 19.03
C HIS A 103 20.39 1.38 18.82
N PRO A 104 20.92 2.61 19.01
CA PRO A 104 22.36 2.76 19.05
C PRO A 104 22.84 2.02 20.31
N ASP A 105 23.60 0.94 20.14
CA ASP A 105 24.41 0.35 21.20
C ASP A 105 25.35 1.45 21.73
N HIS A 106 24.89 2.17 22.76
CA HIS A 106 25.72 3.09 23.52
C HIS A 106 26.45 2.26 24.57
N GLU A 107 27.41 1.45 24.12
CA GLU A 107 28.53 1.03 24.98
C GLU A 107 29.44 2.26 25.16
N ALA A 108 29.00 3.20 26.00
CA ALA A 108 29.93 4.11 26.65
C ALA A 108 30.69 3.30 27.69
N GLU A 109 31.76 2.64 27.26
CA GLU A 109 32.75 2.09 28.18
C GLU A 109 33.39 3.26 28.94
N ASP A 110 33.03 3.28 30.22
CA ASP A 110 33.62 4.02 31.33
C ASP A 110 35.16 3.90 31.28
N GLN A 111 35.84 4.97 30.85
CA GLN A 111 37.29 5.07 31.05
C GLN A 111 37.54 5.63 32.45
N GLY A 112 37.88 4.72 33.37
CA GLY A 112 38.43 5.03 34.69
C GLY A 112 39.86 5.57 34.66
#